data_AF-A0A102JY19-F1
#
_entry.id   AF-A0A102JY19-F1
#
_cell.length_a   1.000
_cell.length_b   1.000
_cell.length_c   1.000
_cell.angle_alpha   90.00
_cell.angle_beta   90.00
_cell.angle_gamma   90.00
#
_symmetry.space_group_name_H-M   'P 1'
#
loop_
_entity.id
_entity.type
_entity.pdbx_description
1 polymer ?
#
loop_
_entity_poly.entity_id
_entity_poly.type
_entity_poly.pdbx_seq_one_letter_code
_entity_poly.pdbx_strand_id
1 'polypeptide(L)'
;MTAQASYDYHTTELKLSSVGVLGVTVAEVVAAQRTFTRDGVPIAAHGFIDFEGLSNGQAKKVAQRLQQAALARPWLYQPENAGA
;
A
#
# COMPACT_ATOMS: atom_id res chain seq x y z
N MET A 1 -1.21 -1.31 13.32
CA MET A 1 -2.25 -0.42 12.77
C MET A 1 -3.25 -1.26 12.00
N THR A 2 -4.55 -1.01 12.16
CA THR A 2 -5.62 -1.69 11.38
C THR A 2 -5.82 -0.99 10.04
N ALA A 3 -6.54 -1.62 9.11
CA ALA A 3 -6.84 -1.02 7.80
C ALA A 3 -7.69 0.26 7.94
N GLN A 4 -8.71 0.26 8.81
CA GLN A 4 -9.47 1.46 9.16
C GLN A 4 -8.56 2.58 9.68
N ALA A 5 -7.71 2.30 10.67
CA ALA A 5 -6.85 3.33 11.25
C ALA A 5 -5.86 3.90 10.22
N SER A 6 -5.40 3.08 9.27
CA SER A 6 -4.60 3.56 8.14
C SER A 6 -5.42 4.48 7.24
N TYR A 7 -6.67 4.12 6.92
CA TYR A 7 -7.57 4.98 6.16
C TYR A 7 -7.76 6.33 6.86
N ASP A 8 -8.19 6.32 8.12
CA ASP A 8 -8.47 7.53 8.90
C ASP A 8 -7.24 8.43 9.01
N TYR A 9 -6.06 7.85 9.22
CA TYR A 9 -4.82 8.63 9.25
C TYR A 9 -4.60 9.39 7.94
N HIS A 10 -4.77 8.73 6.79
CA HIS A 10 -4.54 9.38 5.50
C HIS A 10 -5.66 10.36 5.12
N THR A 11 -6.92 10.04 5.42
CA THR A 11 -8.07 10.87 4.99
C THR A 11 -8.42 11.97 5.99
N THR A 12 -8.35 11.69 7.29
CA THR A 12 -8.68 12.66 8.34
C THR A 12 -7.47 13.47 8.78
N GLU A 13 -6.31 12.85 9.04
CA GLU A 13 -5.14 13.61 9.54
C GLU A 13 -4.40 14.30 8.40
N LEU A 14 -4.05 13.56 7.34
CA LEU A 14 -3.31 14.11 6.20
C LEU A 14 -4.19 14.83 5.16
N LYS A 15 -5.53 14.76 5.31
CA LYS A 15 -6.52 15.38 4.42
C LYS A 15 -6.39 14.93 2.94
N LEU A 16 -6.00 13.68 2.71
CA LEU A 16 -5.87 13.10 1.37
C LEU A 16 -7.14 12.34 0.97
N SER A 17 -7.38 12.22 -0.34
CA SER A 17 -8.47 11.38 -0.85
C SER A 17 -8.07 9.91 -0.89
N SER A 18 -8.94 9.04 -0.37
CA SER A 18 -8.80 7.58 -0.51
C SER A 18 -10.17 6.92 -0.62
N VAL A 19 -10.24 5.86 -1.43
CA VAL A 19 -11.44 5.02 -1.60
C VAL A 19 -11.42 3.76 -0.72
N GLY A 20 -10.35 3.54 0.05
CA GLY A 20 -10.21 2.40 0.94
C GLY A 20 -8.78 1.92 1.08
N VAL A 21 -8.60 0.71 1.60
CA VAL A 21 -7.30 0.08 1.87
C VAL A 21 -7.26 -1.32 1.29
N LEU A 22 -6.26 -1.54 0.44
CA LEU A 22 -5.79 -2.85 0.01
C LEU A 22 -4.44 -3.12 0.68
N GLY A 23 -3.98 -4.37 0.62
CA GLY A 23 -2.68 -4.75 1.18
C GLY A 23 -1.91 -5.68 0.28
N VAL A 24 -0.60 -5.75 0.53
CA VAL A 24 0.32 -6.80 0.07
C VAL A 24 1.05 -7.43 1.24
N THR A 25 1.44 -8.69 1.08
CA THR A 25 2.23 -9.43 2.06
C THR A 25 3.72 -9.25 1.79
N VAL A 26 4.55 -9.46 2.81
CA VAL A 26 6.02 -9.44 2.65
C VAL A 26 6.48 -10.47 1.60
N ALA A 27 5.85 -11.64 1.55
CA ALA A 27 6.18 -12.67 0.57
C ALA A 27 5.94 -12.21 -0.88
N GLU A 28 4.87 -11.45 -1.13
CA GLU A 28 4.59 -10.90 -2.47
C GLU A 28 5.57 -9.79 -2.85
N VAL A 29 5.99 -8.97 -1.88
CA VAL A 29 7.05 -7.96 -2.10
C VAL A 29 8.37 -8.64 -2.48
N VAL A 30 8.74 -9.71 -1.76
CA VAL A 30 9.94 -10.51 -2.05
C VAL A 30 9.81 -11.21 -3.40
N ALA A 31 8.65 -11.75 -3.75
CA ALA A 31 8.39 -12.36 -5.05
C ALA A 31 8.47 -11.35 -6.21
N ALA A 32 8.15 -10.07 -5.95
CA ALA A 32 8.39 -8.97 -6.87
C ALA A 32 9.87 -8.52 -6.91
N GLN A 33 10.76 -9.26 -6.26
CA GLN A 33 12.20 -9.00 -6.13
C GLN A 33 12.50 -7.66 -5.48
N ARG A 34 11.64 -7.20 -4.56
CA ARG A 34 11.80 -5.95 -3.79
C ARG A 34 12.00 -6.25 -2.31
N THR A 35 12.48 -5.25 -1.59
CA THR A 35 12.57 -5.23 -0.13
C THR A 35 11.50 -4.31 0.46
N PHE A 36 11.19 -4.52 1.74
CA PHE A 36 10.31 -3.65 2.50
C PHE A 36 11.01 -3.22 3.78
N THR A 37 10.86 -1.95 4.13
CA THR A 37 11.46 -1.33 5.31
C THR A 37 10.36 -0.69 6.16
N ARG A 38 10.34 -0.98 7.46
CA ARG A 38 9.58 -0.19 8.45
C ARG A 38 10.50 0.89 8.98
N ASP A 39 10.17 2.15 8.74
CA ASP A 39 10.94 3.29 9.27
C ASP A 39 10.29 3.88 10.53
N GLY A 40 8.99 3.66 10.74
CA GLY A 40 8.24 4.22 11.85
C GLY A 40 8.04 5.75 11.77
N VAL A 41 8.23 6.38 10.61
CA VAL A 41 8.19 7.84 10.44
C VAL A 41 7.23 8.21 9.29
N PRO A 42 6.22 9.07 9.49
CA PRO A 42 5.94 9.87 10.69
C PRO A 42 5.18 9.13 11.80
N ILE A 43 4.77 7.88 11.57
CA ILE A 43 4.03 7.07 12.54
C ILE A 43 4.65 5.68 12.66
N ALA A 44 4.54 5.05 13.84
CA ALA A 44 5.15 3.74 14.12
C ALA A 44 4.73 2.62 13.13
N ALA A 45 3.60 2.78 12.44
CA ALA A 45 3.12 1.84 11.45
C ALA A 45 3.64 2.09 10.02
N HIS A 46 4.34 3.21 9.79
CA HIS A 46 4.85 3.58 8.47
C HIS A 46 5.98 2.65 8.03
N GLY A 47 6.04 2.46 6.72
CA GLY A 47 7.07 1.72 6.02
C GLY A 47 6.89 1.83 4.51
N PHE A 48 7.91 1.45 3.76
CA PHE A 48 7.95 1.60 2.31
C PHE A 48 8.53 0.35 1.63
N ILE A 49 8.15 0.16 0.38
CA ILE A 49 8.77 -0.82 -0.52
C ILE A 49 9.83 -0.07 -1.32
N ASP A 50 11.03 -0.63 -1.41
CA ASP A 50 12.14 0.02 -2.09
C ASP A 50 12.09 -0.19 -3.61
N PHE A 51 12.06 0.92 -4.35
CA PHE A 51 12.10 0.95 -5.81
C PHE A 51 13.41 1.55 -6.36
N GLU A 52 14.38 1.83 -5.50
CA GLU A 52 15.68 2.37 -5.89
C GLU A 52 16.41 1.44 -6.87
N GLY A 53 17.21 2.05 -7.77
CA GLY A 53 17.96 1.34 -8.80
C GLY A 53 17.12 0.78 -9.96
N LEU A 54 15.80 0.98 -9.97
CA LEU A 54 14.93 0.60 -11.08
C LEU A 54 14.78 1.74 -12.08
N SER A 55 14.86 1.41 -13.38
CA SER A 55 14.32 2.28 -14.42
C SER A 55 12.80 2.40 -14.31
N ASN A 56 12.22 3.43 -14.90
CA ASN A 56 10.75 3.63 -14.94
C ASN A 56 10.00 2.41 -15.46
N GLY A 57 10.54 1.74 -16.49
CA GLY A 57 9.94 0.52 -17.06
C GLY A 57 9.96 -0.66 -16.08
N GLN A 58 11.04 -0.83 -15.32
CA GLN A 58 11.14 -1.87 -14.29
C GLN A 58 10.23 -1.56 -13.09
N ALA A 59 10.24 -0.31 -12.61
CA ALA A 59 9.37 0.14 -11.53
C ALA A 59 7.89 -0.10 -11.86
N LYS A 60 7.48 0.24 -13.09
CA LYS A 60 6.10 -0.03 -13.56
C LYS A 60 5.75 -1.52 -13.54
N LYS A 61 6.64 -2.38 -14.03
CA LYS A 61 6.42 -3.85 -14.01
C LYS A 61 6.28 -4.40 -12.59
N VAL A 62 7.11 -3.93 -11.66
CA VAL A 62 7.03 -4.30 -10.24
C VAL A 62 5.71 -3.82 -9.63
N ALA A 63 5.35 -2.55 -9.84
CA ALA A 63 4.11 -1.97 -9.32
C ALA A 63 2.88 -2.72 -9.83
N GLN A 64 2.84 -3.11 -11.11
CA GLN A 64 1.75 -3.89 -11.68
C GLN A 64 1.61 -5.28 -11.02
N ARG A 65 2.71 -5.97 -10.74
CA ARG A 65 2.67 -7.26 -10.04
C ARG A 65 2.11 -7.13 -8.62
N LEU A 66 2.56 -6.10 -7.89
CA LEU A 66 2.06 -5.82 -6.54
C LEU A 66 0.59 -5.43 -6.55
N GLN A 67 0.17 -4.62 -7.52
CA GLN A 67 -1.22 -4.25 -7.72
C GLN A 67 -2.09 -5.48 -7.99
N GLN A 68 -1.67 -6.37 -8.89
CA GLN A 68 -2.40 -7.60 -9.18
C GLN A 68 -2.53 -8.50 -7.94
N ALA A 69 -1.47 -8.63 -7.14
CA ALA A 69 -1.52 -9.37 -5.88
C ALA A 69 -2.49 -8.73 -4.88
N ALA A 70 -2.49 -7.40 -4.77
CA ALA A 70 -3.43 -6.67 -3.91
C ALA A 70 -4.90 -6.85 -4.34
N LEU A 71 -5.17 -6.83 -5.65
CA LEU A 71 -6.51 -6.97 -6.21
C LEU A 71 -7.03 -8.42 -6.22
N ALA A 72 -6.16 -9.41 -6.08
CA ALA A 72 -6.54 -10.82 -6.01
C ALA A 72 -7.27 -11.19 -4.71
N ARG A 73 -7.40 -10.25 -3.77
CA ARG A 73 -8.09 -10.42 -2.48
C ARG A 73 -9.09 -9.28 -2.23
N PRO A 74 -10.09 -9.50 -1.37
CA PRO A 74 -11.00 -8.44 -0.94
C PRO A 74 -10.26 -7.26 -0.31
N TRP A 75 -10.95 -6.12 -0.29
CA TRP A 75 -10.47 -4.93 0.38
C TRP A 75 -10.30 -5.19 1.88
N LEU A 76 -9.21 -4.67 2.45
CA LEU A 76 -9.00 -4.72 3.90
C LEU A 76 -9.89 -3.71 4.63
N TYR A 77 -10.24 -2.63 3.94
CA TYR A 77 -11.23 -1.66 4.39
C TYR A 77 -11.80 -0.90 3.18
N GLN A 78 -13.12 -0.72 3.18
CA GLN A 78 -13.81 0.23 2.32
C GLN A 78 -14.79 1.01 3.21
N PRO A 79 -14.77 2.36 3.19
CA PRO A 79 -15.80 3.12 3.87
C PRO A 79 -17.15 2.85 3.20
N GLU A 80 -18.20 2.64 4.01
CA GLU A 80 -19.58 2.57 3.52
C GLU A 80 -19.88 3.91 2.81
N ASN A 81 -20.14 3.85 1.50
CA ASN A 81 -20.34 4.97 0.56
C ASN A 81 -19.08 5.58 -0.13
N ALA A 82 -18.11 4.77 -0.57
CA ALA A 82 -17.16 5.18 -1.63
C ALA A 82 -17.77 5.16 -3.06
N GLY A 83 -19.09 5.27 -3.17
CA GLY A 83 -19.84 5.24 -4.43
C GLY A 83 -21.21 5.87 -4.27
N ALA A 84 -21.31 7.15 -4.64
CA ALA A 84 -22.51 7.80 -5.14
C ALA A 84 -22.06 8.72 -6.29
#